data_AF-A0A5E7G2F0-F1
#
_entry.id   AF-A0A5E7G2F0-F1
#
_cell.length_a   1.000
_cell.length_b   1.000
_cell.length_c   1.000
_cell.angle_alpha   90.00
_cell.angle_beta   90.00
_cell.angle_gamma   90.00
#
_symmetry.space_group_name_H-M   'P 1'
#
loop_
_entity.id
_entity.type
_entity.pdbx_description
1 polymer ?
#
loop_
_entity_poly.entity_id
_entity_poly.type
_entity_poly.pdbx_seq_one_letter_code
_entity_poly.pdbx_strand_id
1 'polypeptide(L)' 'MDKTNHHLHKPVMIGEIQADGQFSVVWQTDGPIRAEPWSPFIPGNDKKPDYAVKSN' A
#
# COMPACT_ATOMS: atom_id res chain seq x y z
N MET A 1 9.25 -8.25 1.35
CA MET A 1 9.83 -7.01 0.79
C MET A 1 9.90 -7.18 -0.71
N ASP A 2 9.42 -6.20 -1.48
CA ASP A 2 9.49 -6.21 -2.94
C ASP A 2 10.97 -6.08 -3.35
N LYS A 3 11.37 -6.90 -4.34
CA LYS A 3 12.77 -7.03 -4.77
C LYS A 3 13.28 -5.84 -5.58
N THR A 4 12.37 -5.06 -6.16
CA THR A 4 12.68 -4.03 -7.17
C THR A 4 12.50 -2.61 -6.64
N ASN A 5 11.62 -2.45 -5.66
CA ASN A 5 11.21 -1.13 -5.17
C ASN A 5 11.45 -0.90 -3.68
N HIS A 6 12.01 -1.88 -2.96
CA HIS A 6 12.35 -1.82 -1.53
C HIS A 6 11.16 -1.59 -0.56
N HIS A 7 9.92 -1.58 -1.03
CA HIS A 7 8.75 -1.46 -0.17
C HIS A 7 8.32 -2.83 0.41
N LEU A 8 7.52 -2.82 1.47
CA LEU A 8 6.95 -4.03 2.06
C LEU A 8 5.57 -4.31 1.49
N HIS A 9 5.29 -5.58 1.20
CA HIS A 9 3.91 -6.02 0.98
C HIS A 9 3.20 -6.02 2.33
N LYS A 10 1.99 -5.45 2.38
CA LYS A 10 1.24 -5.30 3.62
C LYS A 10 -0.21 -5.72 3.40
N PRO A 11 -0.85 -6.36 4.39
CA PRO A 11 -2.30 -6.54 4.35
C PRO A 11 -2.98 -5.18 4.47
N VAL A 12 -4.19 -5.07 3.92
CA VAL A 12 -5.08 -3.93 4.15
C VAL A 12 -6.27 -4.41 4.97
N MET A 13 -6.62 -3.63 5.98
CA MET A 13 -7.77 -3.86 6.85
C MET A 13 -8.62 -2.59 6.85
N ILE A 14 -9.93 -2.74 6.77
CA ILE A 14 -10.91 -1.67 6.96
C ILE A 14 -11.59 -1.94 8.30
N GLY A 15 -11.55 -0.93 9.18
CA GLY A 15 -12.09 -1.03 10.53
C GLY A 15 -13.16 0.01 10.82
N GLU A 16 -14.17 -0.39 11.59
CA GLU A 16 -15.17 0.50 12.17
C GLU A 16 -14.81 0.83 13.62
N ILE A 17 -14.97 2.10 14.01
CA ILE A 17 -14.67 2.58 15.36
C ILE A 17 -15.82 2.20 16.30
N GLN A 18 -15.49 1.62 17.44
CA GLN A 18 -16.43 1.23 18.50
C GLN A 18 -16.55 2.33 19.56
N ALA A 19 -17.60 2.24 20.40
CA ALA A 19 -17.86 3.23 21.46
C ALA A 19 -16.75 3.30 22.53
N ASP A 20 -15.95 2.25 22.66
CA ASP A 20 -14.79 2.17 23.56
C ASP A 20 -13.47 2.64 22.90
N GLY A 21 -13.53 3.12 21.65
CA GLY A 21 -12.36 3.58 20.90
C GLY A 21 -11.55 2.48 20.20
N GLN A 22 -11.98 1.22 20.30
CA GLN A 22 -11.34 0.10 19.59
C GLN A 22 -11.86 0.00 18.14
N PHE A 23 -11.17 -0.78 17.30
CA PHE A 23 -11.58 -1.04 15.92
C PHE A 23 -12.12 -2.46 15.77
N SER A 24 -13.27 -2.61 15.11
CA SER A 24 -13.73 -3.89 14.57
C SER A 24 -13.31 -4.01 13.11
N VAL A 25 -12.57 -5.05 12.73
CA VAL A 25 -12.18 -5.26 11.33
C VAL A 25 -13.38 -5.82 10.57
N VAL A 26 -13.93 -5.03 9.63
CA VAL A 26 -15.11 -5.41 8.83
C VAL A 26 -14.74 -5.93 7.44
N TRP A 27 -13.52 -5.68 7.00
CA TRP A 27 -12.98 -6.25 5.77
C TRP A 27 -11.46 -6.33 5.83
N GLN A 28 -10.90 -7.36 5.20
CA GLN A 28 -9.47 -7.51 5.01
C GLN A 28 -9.16 -8.15 3.66
N THR A 29 -7.96 -7.89 3.16
CA THR A 29 -7.38 -8.58 2.01
C THR A 29 -7.04 -10.04 2.34
N ASP A 30 -7.19 -10.97 1.38
CA ASP A 30 -6.85 -12.40 1.56
C ASP A 30 -5.38 -12.63 1.97
N GLY A 31 -4.50 -11.70 1.64
CA GLY A 31 -3.10 -11.70 2.04
C GLY A 31 -2.43 -10.35 1.78
N PRO A 32 -1.12 -10.23 2.03
CA PRO A 32 -0.38 -8.99 1.78
C PRO A 32 -0.45 -8.56 0.30
N ILE A 33 -0.81 -7.31 0.05
CA ILE A 33 -0.82 -6.73 -1.30
C ILE A 33 0.60 -6.29 -1.68
N ARG A 34 0.97 -6.50 -2.95
CA ARG A 34 2.20 -5.96 -3.53
C ARG A 34 2.24 -4.44 -3.41
N ALA A 35 3.38 -3.89 -3.03
CA ALA A 35 3.52 -2.44 -2.91
C ALA A 35 3.65 -1.77 -4.29
N GLU A 36 2.82 -0.76 -4.52
CA GLU A 36 2.92 0.16 -5.65
C GLU A 36 3.29 1.54 -5.10
N PRO A 37 4.53 2.02 -5.31
CA PRO A 37 5.02 3.27 -4.71
C PRO A 37 4.32 4.51 -5.30
N TRP A 38 3.70 4.37 -6.47
CA TRP A 38 3.03 5.46 -7.17
C TRP A 38 1.59 5.05 -7.47
N SER A 39 0.63 5.72 -6.82
CA SER A 39 -0.80 5.48 -7.06
C SER A 39 -1.17 5.77 -8.53
N PRO A 40 -1.89 4.86 -9.21
CA PRO A 40 -2.34 5.07 -10.59
C PRO A 40 -3.42 6.16 -10.71
N PHE A 41 -3.98 6.61 -9.58
CA PHE A 41 -5.07 7.59 -9.54
C PHE A 41 -4.61 9.04 -9.35
N ILE A 42 -3.31 9.28 -9.18
CA ILE A 42 -2.75 10.62 -8.99
C ILE A 42 -2.11 11.09 -10.31
N PRO A 43 -2.55 12.21 -10.90
CA PRO A 43 -1.92 12.75 -12.11
C PRO A 43 -0.41 12.97 -11.96
N GLY A 44 0.37 12.55 -12.95
CA GLY A 44 1.83 12.67 -12.97
C GLY A 44 2.59 11.43 -12.44
N ASN A 45 1.89 10.47 -11.84
CA ASN A 45 2.48 9.19 -11.41
C ASN A 45 2.66 8.20 -12.56
N ASP A 46 1.96 8.40 -13.68
CA ASP A 46 2.01 7.56 -14.89
C ASP A 46 3.43 7.40 -15.47
N LYS A 47 4.31 8.37 -15.21
CA LYS A 47 5.70 8.37 -15.71
C LYS A 47 6.71 7.91 -14.66
N LYS A 48 6.28 7.58 -13.45
CA LYS A 48 7.17 7.17 -12.37
C LYS A 48 7.41 5.66 -12.47
N PRO A 49 8.68 5.22 -12.46
CA PRO A 49 8.98 3.79 -12.49
C PRO A 49 8.62 3.16 -11.15
N ASP A 50 8.20 1.91 -11.19
CA ASP A 50 7.94 1.10 -10.01
C ASP A 50 9.25 0.68 -9.31
N TYR A 51 10.39 0.64 -10.00
CA TYR A 51 11.68 0.28 -9.41
C TYR A 51 12.47 1.51 -8.90
N ALA A 52 13.46 1.25 -8.03
CA ALA A 52 14.33 2.29 -7.50
C ALA A 52 15.13 3.02 -8.60
N VAL A 53 14.97 4.34 -8.69
CA VAL A 53 15.74 5.19 -9.61
C VAL A 53 17.03 5.63 -8.91
N LYS A 54 18.17 5.35 -9.53
CA LYS A 54 19.46 5.91 -9.08
C LYS A 54 19.62 7.31 -9.64
N SER A 55 19.80 8.30 -8.78
CA SER A 55 20.29 9.63 -9.19
C SER A 55 21.82 9.56 -9.35
N ASN A 56 22.33 10.12 -10.44
CA ASN A 56 23.77 10.32 -10.65
C ASN A 56 24.26 11.59 -9.95
#